data_AF-A0AAW5L7H2-F1
#
_entry.id   AF-A0AAW5L7H2-F1
#
_cell.length_a   1.000
_cell.length_b   1.000
_cell.length_c   1.000
_cell.angle_alpha   90.00
_cell.angle_beta   90.00
_cell.angle_gamma   90.00
#
_symmetry.space_group_name_H-M   'P 1'
#
loop_
_entity.id
_entity.type
_entity.pdbx_description
1 polymer ?
#
loop_
_entity_poly.entity_id
_entity_poly.type
_entity_poly.pdbx_seq_one_letter_code
_entity_poly.pdbx_strand_id
1 'polypeptide(L)'
;MKKMKFVSGMCVAGMLVLGGMTGCGANETKSNTNQQESQKERDMKEADKAAIEYLRAFVEMDTKKLNDLQYKKFDFGEDDVFNPGASKKMNNRFDLERYDLNEGKNEYYYHAKYYHPGEERQRGFDLKIVKDEKDGKWKNYEWAWSSNNSVDSIVGSMKPVYVHKWGQKE
;
A
#
# COMPACT_ATOMS: atom_id res chain seq x y z
N MET A 1 -9.32 66.19 0.47
CA MET A 1 -10.41 66.57 1.40
C MET A 1 -10.68 65.37 2.31
N LYS A 2 -10.21 65.42 3.57
CA LYS A 2 -11.00 65.35 4.84
C LYS A 2 -12.01 64.18 4.87
N LYS A 3 -12.01 63.20 5.79
CA LYS A 3 -11.66 63.15 7.25
C LYS A 3 -11.22 61.69 7.61
N MET A 4 -10.18 61.42 8.42
CA MET A 4 -10.11 61.44 9.91
C MET A 4 -11.24 60.60 10.57
N LYS A 5 -11.07 59.63 11.50
CA LYS A 5 -10.14 59.46 12.67
C LYS A 5 -10.06 57.94 13.04
N PHE A 6 -8.97 57.33 13.56
CA PHE A 6 -8.23 57.52 14.83
C PHE A 6 -9.14 57.22 16.05
N VAL A 7 -8.89 56.25 16.95
CA VAL A 7 -7.92 56.15 18.09
C VAL A 7 -8.40 54.90 18.88
N SER A 8 -7.59 53.87 19.15
CA SER A 8 -6.65 53.68 20.28
C SER A 8 -7.26 53.47 21.69
N GLY A 9 -6.61 52.58 22.46
CA GLY A 9 -6.59 52.56 23.94
C GLY A 9 -7.49 51.48 24.56
N MET A 10 -7.08 50.69 25.55
CA MET A 10 -6.01 50.77 26.56
C MET A 10 -5.64 49.32 26.97
N CYS A 11 -4.35 48.95 27.04
CA CYS A 11 -3.56 48.77 28.27
C CYS A 11 -4.36 48.36 29.54
N VAL A 12 -3.95 47.29 30.22
CA VAL A 12 -3.18 47.35 31.48
C VAL A 12 -2.92 45.92 32.00
N ALA A 13 -1.71 45.75 32.52
CA ALA A 13 -1.10 44.57 33.11
C ALA A 13 -1.71 44.11 34.45
N GLY A 14 -1.39 42.87 34.81
CA GLY A 14 -1.55 42.28 36.15
C GLY A 14 -1.99 40.81 36.00
N MET A 15 -1.33 39.79 36.52
CA MET A 15 -0.45 39.70 37.67
C MET A 15 0.54 38.54 37.47
N LEU A 16 1.79 38.76 37.90
CA LEU A 16 2.65 37.72 38.42
C LEU A 16 1.96 37.06 39.61
N VAL A 17 1.73 35.75 39.55
CA VAL A 17 1.63 34.91 40.74
C VAL A 17 2.71 33.85 40.62
N LEU A 18 3.86 34.16 41.21
CA LEU A 18 4.80 33.15 41.68
C LEU A 18 4.22 32.58 42.97
N GLY A 19 3.89 31.29 42.97
CA GLY A 19 3.46 30.58 44.17
C GLY A 19 3.43 29.07 43.94
N GLY A 20 4.35 28.37 44.60
CA GLY A 20 4.14 26.99 45.05
C GLY A 20 4.61 25.87 44.13
N MET A 21 5.77 25.30 44.47
CA MET A 21 6.11 23.91 44.16
C MET A 21 5.12 22.94 44.82
N THR A 22 5.18 21.68 44.36
CA THR A 22 4.56 20.44 44.87
C THR A 22 3.21 20.04 44.27
N GLY A 23 3.19 18.81 43.74
CA GLY A 23 1.96 18.15 43.34
C GLY A 23 2.11 17.32 42.07
N CYS A 24 2.86 16.22 42.14
CA CYS A 24 2.62 15.10 41.24
C CYS A 24 1.14 14.70 41.39
N GLY A 25 0.35 14.91 40.35
CA GLY A 25 -1.05 14.52 40.31
C GLY A 25 -1.36 14.13 38.89
N ALA A 26 -1.33 12.82 38.65
CA ALA A 26 -1.70 12.20 37.40
C ALA A 26 -3.11 12.66 36.99
N ASN A 27 -3.18 13.62 36.07
CA ASN A 27 -4.33 13.70 35.19
C ASN A 27 -4.14 12.60 34.16
N GLU A 28 -4.81 11.48 34.41
CA GLU A 28 -5.12 10.46 33.42
C GLU A 28 -5.86 11.12 32.27
N THR A 29 -5.10 11.71 31.35
CA THR A 29 -5.56 11.93 30.00
C THR A 29 -5.68 10.52 29.43
N LYS A 30 -6.87 9.95 29.48
CA LYS A 30 -7.24 8.77 28.69
C LYS A 30 -6.88 9.12 27.25
N SER A 31 -5.72 8.64 26.81
CA SER A 31 -5.28 8.74 25.44
C SER A 31 -6.28 7.93 24.63
N ASN A 32 -7.21 8.61 23.96
CA ASN A 32 -7.88 8.04 22.81
C ASN A 32 -6.80 7.82 21.75
N THR A 33 -6.11 6.70 21.84
CA THR A 33 -5.25 6.14 20.80
C THR A 33 -6.15 5.63 19.69
N ASN A 34 -6.93 6.53 19.07
CA ASN A 34 -7.32 6.34 17.68
C ASN A 34 -6.10 6.76 16.88
N GLN A 35 -5.15 5.83 16.75
CA GLN A 35 -3.96 5.96 15.93
C GLN A 35 -4.47 6.17 14.50
N GLN A 36 -4.58 7.42 14.07
CA GLN A 36 -4.96 7.76 12.71
C GLN A 36 -3.88 7.16 11.81
N GLU A 37 -4.25 6.15 11.02
CA GLU A 37 -3.33 5.49 10.09
C GLU A 37 -2.63 6.56 9.25
N SER A 38 -1.32 6.40 9.08
CA SER A 38 -0.56 7.33 8.22
C SER A 38 -1.02 7.16 6.77
N GLN A 39 -0.88 8.21 5.95
CA GLN A 39 -1.16 8.10 4.51
C GLN A 39 -0.31 7.00 3.87
N LYS A 40 0.95 6.84 4.32
CA LYS A 40 1.85 5.79 3.89
C LYS A 40 1.27 4.40 4.16
N GLU A 41 0.74 4.17 5.36
CA GLU A 41 0.16 2.87 5.73
C GLU A 41 -1.07 2.54 4.88
N ARG A 42 -1.93 3.53 4.59
CA ARG A 42 -3.06 3.36 3.68
C ARG A 42 -2.61 2.98 2.27
N ASP A 43 -1.64 3.73 1.74
CA ASP A 43 -1.06 3.49 0.42
C ASP A 43 -0.44 2.09 0.32
N MET A 44 0.25 1.63 1.37
CA MET A 44 0.80 0.27 1.47
C MET A 44 -0.30 -0.80 1.41
N LYS A 45 -1.38 -0.64 2.19
CA LYS A 45 -2.51 -1.59 2.20
C LYS A 45 -3.24 -1.65 0.86
N GLU A 46 -3.37 -0.51 0.17
CA GLU A 46 -3.98 -0.48 -1.16
C GLU A 46 -3.09 -1.14 -2.22
N ALA A 47 -1.77 -0.94 -2.14
CA ALA A 47 -0.82 -1.62 -3.01
C ALA A 47 -0.79 -3.14 -2.78
N ASP A 48 -0.83 -3.58 -1.52
CA ASP A 48 -0.92 -5.00 -1.14
C ASP A 48 -2.16 -5.65 -1.74
N LYS A 49 -3.30 -4.96 -1.62
CA LYS A 49 -4.58 -5.41 -2.21
C LYS A 49 -4.47 -5.54 -3.73
N ALA A 50 -3.89 -4.55 -4.41
CA ALA A 50 -3.68 -4.61 -5.85
C ALA A 50 -2.77 -5.78 -6.27
N ALA A 51 -1.72 -6.06 -5.52
CA ALA A 51 -0.85 -7.21 -5.77
C ALA A 51 -1.59 -8.56 -5.63
N ILE A 52 -2.41 -8.71 -4.59
CA ILE A 52 -3.23 -9.93 -4.38
C ILE A 52 -4.29 -10.08 -5.47
N GLU A 53 -4.97 -8.98 -5.85
CA GLU A 53 -5.95 -9.00 -6.94
C GLU A 53 -5.31 -9.35 -8.27
N TYR A 54 -4.11 -8.81 -8.56
CA TYR A 54 -3.35 -9.15 -9.76
C TYR A 54 -2.96 -10.63 -9.76
N LEU A 55 -2.44 -11.16 -8.65
CA LEU A 55 -2.12 -12.59 -8.53
C LEU A 55 -3.33 -13.48 -8.81
N ARG A 56 -4.50 -13.15 -8.27
CA ARG A 56 -5.73 -13.91 -8.50
C ARG A 56 -6.16 -13.84 -9.97
N ALA A 57 -6.13 -12.66 -10.58
CA ALA A 57 -6.43 -12.48 -12.00
C ALA A 57 -5.43 -13.22 -12.89
N PHE A 58 -4.14 -13.24 -12.52
CA PHE A 58 -3.09 -13.97 -13.21
C PHE A 58 -3.32 -15.48 -13.19
N VAL A 59 -3.66 -16.04 -12.02
CA VAL A 59 -3.97 -17.48 -11.90
C VAL A 59 -5.20 -17.88 -12.71
N GLU A 60 -6.21 -17.01 -12.79
CA GLU A 60 -7.39 -17.24 -13.62
C GLU A 60 -7.15 -16.92 -15.11
N MET A 61 -6.04 -16.24 -15.43
CA MET A 61 -5.81 -15.61 -16.74
C MET A 61 -7.05 -14.80 -17.18
N ASP A 62 -7.61 -14.01 -16.26
CA ASP A 62 -8.72 -13.09 -16.53
C ASP A 62 -8.15 -11.85 -17.24
N THR A 63 -8.16 -11.85 -18.58
CA THR A 63 -7.44 -10.86 -19.40
C THR A 63 -7.97 -9.45 -19.20
N LYS A 64 -9.29 -9.33 -19.03
CA LYS A 64 -9.94 -8.07 -18.73
C LYS A 64 -9.45 -7.50 -17.39
N LYS A 65 -9.51 -8.30 -16.31
CA LYS A 65 -9.02 -7.85 -14.99
C LYS A 65 -7.53 -7.56 -14.99
N LEU A 66 -6.74 -8.40 -15.65
CA LEU A 66 -5.30 -8.18 -15.80
C LEU A 66 -5.04 -6.82 -16.46
N ASN A 67 -5.75 -6.49 -17.53
CA ASN A 67 -5.64 -5.18 -18.16
C ASN A 67 -6.09 -4.05 -17.24
N ASP A 68 -7.22 -4.19 -16.53
CA ASP A 68 -7.72 -3.19 -15.58
C ASP A 68 -6.72 -2.92 -14.43
N LEU A 69 -5.99 -3.94 -14.00
CA LEU A 69 -4.96 -3.91 -12.96
C LEU A 69 -3.56 -3.56 -13.47
N GLN A 70 -3.38 -3.28 -14.77
CA GLN A 70 -2.10 -2.90 -15.35
C GLN A 70 -2.00 -1.40 -15.65
N TYR A 71 -0.85 -0.83 -15.31
CA TYR A 71 -0.49 0.55 -15.65
C TYR A 71 -0.23 0.67 -17.16
N LYS A 72 0.69 -0.15 -17.69
CA LYS A 72 0.84 -0.32 -19.15
C LYS A 72 -0.10 -1.40 -19.64
N LYS A 73 -1.07 -0.99 -20.46
CA LYS A 73 -2.00 -1.91 -21.11
C LYS A 73 -1.24 -2.87 -22.01
N PHE A 74 -1.72 -4.11 -22.07
CA PHE A 74 -1.20 -5.16 -22.91
C PHE A 74 -2.36 -5.71 -23.75
N ASP A 75 -2.11 -5.98 -25.02
CA ASP A 75 -3.13 -6.59 -25.86
C ASP A 75 -3.12 -8.10 -25.64
N PHE A 76 -4.09 -8.58 -24.85
CA PHE A 76 -4.31 -10.00 -24.61
C PHE A 76 -5.21 -10.64 -25.70
N GLY A 77 -5.67 -9.87 -26.68
CA GLY A 77 -6.74 -10.29 -27.59
C GLY A 77 -8.12 -10.10 -26.96
N GLU A 78 -8.99 -11.09 -27.13
CA GLU A 78 -10.36 -11.04 -26.59
C GLU A 78 -10.37 -11.10 -25.05
N ASP A 79 -11.33 -10.38 -24.47
CA ASP A 79 -11.60 -10.44 -23.03
C ASP A 79 -12.18 -11.82 -22.68
N ASP A 80 -11.43 -12.62 -21.93
CA ASP A 80 -11.82 -13.97 -21.51
C ASP A 80 -11.20 -14.34 -20.15
N VAL A 81 -11.70 -15.42 -19.56
CA VAL A 81 -11.16 -16.06 -18.36
C VAL A 81 -10.77 -17.49 -18.71
N PHE A 82 -9.48 -17.72 -18.98
CA PHE A 82 -9.02 -19.02 -19.47
C PHE A 82 -9.03 -20.13 -18.40
N ASN A 83 -8.86 -19.77 -17.12
CA ASN A 83 -8.80 -20.73 -16.01
C ASN A 83 -9.87 -20.39 -14.93
N PRO A 84 -11.17 -20.47 -15.26
CA PRO A 84 -12.22 -20.02 -14.35
C PRO A 84 -12.22 -20.81 -13.04
N GLY A 85 -12.19 -20.09 -11.91
CA GLY A 85 -12.17 -20.68 -10.56
C GLY A 85 -10.82 -21.21 -10.10
N ALA A 86 -9.74 -21.03 -10.88
CA ALA A 86 -8.39 -21.40 -10.45
C ALA A 86 -7.97 -20.63 -9.18
N SER A 87 -8.31 -19.35 -9.05
CA SER A 87 -8.01 -18.58 -7.83
C SER A 87 -8.64 -19.21 -6.57
N LYS A 88 -9.86 -19.75 -6.68
CA LYS A 88 -10.55 -20.47 -5.60
C LYS A 88 -9.86 -21.79 -5.27
N LYS A 89 -9.44 -22.55 -6.29
CA LYS A 89 -8.69 -23.81 -6.12
C LYS A 89 -7.29 -23.59 -5.53
N MET A 90 -6.66 -22.44 -5.80
CA MET A 90 -5.42 -22.04 -5.14
C MET A 90 -5.63 -21.96 -3.62
N ASN A 91 -6.82 -21.57 -3.15
CA ASN A 91 -7.24 -21.57 -1.74
C ASN A 91 -6.23 -20.85 -0.82
N ASN A 92 -5.86 -19.62 -1.21
CA ASN A 92 -4.85 -18.80 -0.53
C ASN A 92 -3.49 -19.49 -0.30
N ARG A 93 -3.14 -20.52 -1.09
CA ARG A 93 -1.81 -21.15 -1.07
C ARG A 93 -0.81 -20.29 -1.85
N PHE A 94 -0.48 -19.13 -1.29
CA PHE A 94 0.54 -18.23 -1.81
C PHE A 94 1.30 -17.52 -0.69
N ASP A 95 2.52 -17.10 -0.96
CA ASP A 95 3.26 -16.12 -0.18
C ASP A 95 3.34 -14.83 -0.99
N LEU A 96 3.18 -13.70 -0.32
CA LEU A 96 3.35 -12.37 -0.91
C LEU A 96 4.30 -11.56 -0.01
N GLU A 97 5.47 -11.27 -0.54
CA GLU A 97 6.55 -10.55 0.13
C GLU A 97 6.68 -9.16 -0.49
N ARG A 98 6.52 -8.09 0.29
CA ARG A 98 6.69 -6.70 -0.16
C ARG A 98 8.06 -6.16 0.24
N TYR A 99 8.68 -5.36 -0.64
CA TYR A 99 9.92 -4.65 -0.38
C TYR A 99 9.66 -3.15 -0.34
N ASP A 100 9.89 -2.55 0.82
CA ASP A 100 9.66 -1.13 1.10
C ASP A 100 10.93 -0.34 0.81
N LEU A 101 11.09 0.12 -0.44
CA LEU A 101 12.21 1.00 -0.79
C LEU A 101 12.09 2.33 -0.04
N ASN A 102 13.21 2.81 0.50
CA ASN A 102 13.27 4.09 1.21
C ASN A 102 12.98 5.29 0.29
N GLU A 103 13.18 5.13 -1.03
CA GLU A 103 13.13 6.17 -2.04
C GLU A 103 12.06 5.87 -3.10
N GLY A 104 10.79 6.06 -2.74
CA GLY A 104 9.68 5.96 -3.68
C GLY A 104 8.34 6.09 -2.98
N LYS A 105 7.60 7.19 -3.19
CA LYS A 105 6.27 7.38 -2.57
C LYS A 105 5.14 6.66 -3.31
N ASN A 106 5.39 6.22 -4.54
CA ASN A 106 4.35 5.78 -5.48
C ASN A 106 4.63 4.39 -6.07
N GLU A 107 5.57 3.61 -5.53
CA GLU A 107 5.82 2.25 -6.02
C GLU A 107 6.28 1.30 -4.93
N TYR A 108 5.88 0.03 -5.07
CA TYR A 108 6.26 -1.08 -4.20
C TYR A 108 6.60 -2.29 -5.05
N TYR A 109 7.57 -3.07 -4.59
CA TYR A 109 8.06 -4.26 -5.26
C TYR A 109 7.62 -5.50 -4.49
N TYR A 110 7.21 -6.55 -5.19
CA TYR A 110 6.71 -7.77 -4.56
C TYR A 110 7.28 -9.02 -5.19
N HIS A 111 7.51 -10.01 -4.35
CA HIS A 111 7.71 -11.39 -4.78
C HIS A 111 6.45 -12.20 -4.42
N ALA A 112 5.81 -12.79 -5.43
CA ALA A 112 4.67 -13.67 -5.24
C ALA A 112 5.11 -15.11 -5.51
N LYS A 113 4.87 -16.01 -4.55
CA LYS A 113 5.01 -17.47 -4.72
C LYS A 113 3.65 -18.09 -4.53
N TYR A 114 3.19 -18.95 -5.42
CA TYR A 114 1.84 -19.51 -5.33
C TYR A 114 1.77 -20.94 -5.86
N TYR A 115 0.80 -21.70 -5.35
CA TYR A 115 0.45 -23.00 -5.91
C TYR A 115 -0.39 -22.81 -7.18
N HIS A 116 0.12 -23.24 -8.34
CA HIS A 116 -0.61 -23.15 -9.60
C HIS A 116 -1.57 -24.36 -9.75
N PRO A 117 -2.90 -24.19 -9.68
CA PRO A 117 -3.82 -25.33 -9.62
C PRO A 117 -3.85 -26.19 -10.88
N GLY A 118 -3.61 -25.59 -12.05
CA GLY A 118 -3.57 -26.34 -13.32
C GLY A 118 -2.24 -27.08 -13.58
N GLU A 119 -1.18 -26.73 -12.86
CA GLU A 119 0.15 -27.35 -13.04
C GLU A 119 0.59 -28.16 -11.81
N GLU A 120 -0.19 -28.11 -10.74
CA GLU A 120 0.04 -28.79 -9.46
C GLU A 120 1.44 -28.56 -8.86
N ARG A 121 2.05 -27.42 -9.15
CA ARG A 121 3.37 -27.05 -8.67
C ARG A 121 3.44 -25.58 -8.26
N GLN A 122 4.45 -25.26 -7.47
CA GLN A 122 4.72 -23.88 -7.08
C GLN A 122 5.26 -23.09 -8.27
N ARG A 123 4.75 -21.87 -8.39
CA ARG A 123 5.20 -20.84 -9.33
C ARG A 123 5.57 -19.59 -8.55
N GLY A 124 6.26 -18.69 -9.21
CA GLY A 124 6.44 -17.35 -8.69
C GLY A 124 6.67 -16.34 -9.80
N PHE A 125 6.40 -15.09 -9.48
CA PHE A 125 6.72 -13.96 -10.32
C PHE A 125 6.92 -12.74 -9.43
N ASP A 126 7.61 -11.77 -10.01
CA ASP A 126 7.83 -10.48 -9.41
C ASP A 126 6.84 -9.44 -9.93
N LEU A 127 6.42 -8.52 -9.07
CA LEU A 127 5.57 -7.40 -9.41
C LEU A 127 6.24 -6.08 -9.07
N LYS A 128 5.94 -5.08 -9.89
CA LYS A 128 6.15 -3.67 -9.59
C LYS A 128 4.77 -3.01 -9.53
N ILE A 129 4.27 -2.73 -8.34
CA ILE A 129 2.98 -2.08 -8.15
C ILE A 129 3.21 -0.57 -8.02
N VAL A 130 2.56 0.21 -8.88
CA VAL A 130 2.69 1.67 -8.95
C VAL A 130 1.35 2.34 -8.75
N LYS A 131 1.34 3.53 -8.15
CA LYS A 131 0.15 4.38 -8.08
C LYS A 131 -0.01 5.13 -9.40
N ASP A 132 -1.10 4.86 -10.11
CA ASP A 132 -1.45 5.59 -11.32
C ASP A 132 -2.02 6.97 -10.94
N GLU A 133 -1.29 8.04 -11.24
CA GLU A 133 -1.70 9.40 -10.90
C GLU A 133 -2.97 9.85 -11.64
N LYS A 134 -3.36 9.16 -12.73
CA LYS A 134 -4.54 9.51 -13.52
C LYS A 134 -5.84 9.15 -12.80
N ASP A 135 -5.88 8.01 -12.13
CA ASP A 135 -7.08 7.51 -11.45
C ASP A 135 -6.88 7.20 -9.95
N GLY A 136 -5.66 7.43 -9.44
CA GLY A 136 -5.28 7.21 -8.05
C GLY A 136 -5.14 5.75 -7.64
N LYS A 137 -5.30 4.79 -8.57
CA LYS A 137 -5.32 3.36 -8.27
C LYS A 137 -3.92 2.75 -8.32
N TRP A 138 -3.72 1.73 -7.49
CA TRP A 138 -2.51 0.92 -7.51
C TRP A 138 -2.63 -0.19 -8.56
N LYS A 139 -1.61 -0.34 -9.41
CA LYS A 139 -1.62 -1.25 -10.57
C LYS A 139 -0.25 -1.90 -10.74
N ASN A 140 -0.22 -3.13 -11.24
CA ASN A 140 1.03 -3.72 -11.70
C ASN A 140 1.55 -2.96 -12.92
N TYR A 141 2.86 -2.75 -13.01
CA TYR A 141 3.45 -1.85 -13.99
C TYR A 141 3.19 -2.31 -15.43
N GLU A 142 3.37 -3.59 -15.72
CA GLU A 142 3.14 -4.17 -17.05
C GLU A 142 2.98 -5.70 -16.99
N TRP A 143 2.43 -6.27 -18.06
CA TRP A 143 2.35 -7.71 -18.24
C TRP A 143 3.74 -8.35 -18.22
N ALA A 144 3.86 -9.46 -17.51
CA ALA A 144 5.07 -10.29 -17.46
C ALA A 144 6.34 -9.50 -17.13
N TRP A 145 6.24 -8.46 -16.29
CA TRP A 145 7.36 -7.61 -15.86
C TRP A 145 8.57 -8.41 -15.36
N SER A 146 8.33 -9.51 -14.64
CA SER A 146 9.35 -10.45 -14.14
C SER A 146 10.12 -11.22 -15.23
N SER A 147 9.70 -11.15 -16.50
CA SER A 147 10.43 -11.79 -17.61
C SER A 147 11.72 -11.04 -17.94
N ASN A 148 11.74 -9.73 -17.68
CA ASN A 148 12.86 -8.85 -18.02
C ASN A 148 13.47 -8.17 -16.78
N ASN A 149 12.83 -8.34 -15.62
CA ASN A 149 13.22 -7.68 -14.38
C ASN A 149 13.22 -8.70 -13.24
N SER A 150 13.96 -8.39 -12.19
CA SER A 150 13.97 -9.16 -10.96
C SER A 150 13.93 -8.21 -9.77
N VAL A 151 13.07 -8.49 -8.80
CA VAL A 151 13.01 -7.74 -7.54
C VAL A 151 14.34 -7.84 -6.81
N ASP A 152 14.95 -9.02 -6.75
CA ASP A 152 16.23 -9.26 -6.09
C ASP A 152 17.34 -8.33 -6.64
N SER A 153 17.36 -8.10 -7.95
CA SER A 153 18.30 -7.18 -8.60
C SER A 153 18.09 -5.71 -8.22
N ILE A 154 16.87 -5.32 -7.85
CA ILE A 154 16.50 -3.93 -7.50
C ILE A 154 16.69 -3.68 -6.01
N VAL A 155 16.25 -4.62 -5.17
CA VAL A 155 16.19 -4.45 -3.72
C VAL A 155 17.48 -4.92 -3.01
N GLY A 156 18.32 -5.67 -3.71
CA GLY A 156 19.59 -6.18 -3.18
C GLY A 156 19.37 -7.06 -1.95
N SER A 157 20.01 -6.71 -0.83
CA SER A 157 19.93 -7.47 0.42
C SER A 157 18.80 -7.01 1.36
N MET A 158 17.84 -6.22 0.87
CA MET A 158 16.71 -5.76 1.68
C MET A 158 15.86 -6.95 2.13
N LYS A 159 15.43 -6.95 3.38
CA LYS A 159 14.49 -7.96 3.89
C LYS A 159 13.06 -7.59 3.51
N PRO A 160 12.25 -8.52 3.00
CA PRO A 160 10.85 -8.26 2.73
C PRO A 160 10.01 -8.19 4.01
N VAL A 161 8.82 -7.60 3.86
CA VAL A 161 7.69 -7.71 4.77
C VAL A 161 6.72 -8.75 4.20
N TYR A 162 6.32 -9.74 5.00
CA TYR A 162 5.29 -10.69 4.60
C TYR A 162 3.92 -10.01 4.67
N VAL A 163 3.30 -9.81 3.51
CA VAL A 163 1.91 -9.35 3.39
C VAL A 163 0.95 -10.51 3.61
N HIS A 164 1.30 -11.66 3.05
CA HIS A 164 0.60 -12.92 3.26
C HIS A 164 1.61 -14.06 3.26
N LYS A 165 1.42 -15.04 4.14
CA LYS A 165 2.26 -16.22 4.21
C LYS A 165 1.40 -17.47 4.35
N TRP A 166 1.46 -18.34 3.35
CA TRP A 166 0.72 -19.59 3.37
C TRP A 166 1.19 -20.49 4.53
N GLY A 167 0.22 -21.12 5.19
CA GLY A 167 0.47 -22.06 6.28
C GLY A 167 0.69 -21.39 7.65
N GLN A 168 0.71 -20.06 7.71
CA GLN A 168 0.56 -19.34 8.97
C GLN A 168 -0.91 -18.99 9.18
N LYS A 169 -1.40 -19.15 10.42
CA LYS A 169 -2.72 -18.61 10.80
C LYS A 169 -2.58 -17.09 10.86
N GLU A 170 -3.50 -16.40 10.20
CA GLU A 170 -3.69 -14.94 10.32
C GLU A 170 -3.94 -14.53 11.79
#